data_AF-A0A0V0SZZ8-F1
#
_entry.id   AF-A0A0V0SZZ8-F1
#
_cell.length_a   1.000
_cell.length_b   1.000
_cell.length_c   1.000
_cell.angle_alpha   90.00
_cell.angle_beta   90.00
_cell.angle_gamma   90.00
#
_symmetry.space_group_name_H-M   'P 1'
#
loop_
_entity.id
_entity.type
_entity.pdbx_description
1 polymer ?
#
loop_
_entity_poly.entity_id
_entity_poly.type
_entity_poly.pdbx_seq_one_letter_code
_entity_poly.pdbx_strand_id
1 'polypeptide(L)'
;LLLMESDEIQFVSTQRNQQKLVYRGRCYTLKRTNRNDKYWICASGTRGCPGKLYTNLDATQVIRTGEHAEGCRVDAHAFYHQQQLNELKR
;
A
#
# COMPACT_ATOMS: atom_id res chain seq x y z
N LEU A 1 5.98 -7.70 25.68
CA LEU A 1 6.02 -8.44 24.40
C LEU A 1 5.27 -7.59 23.37
N LEU A 2 5.98 -6.71 22.67
CA LEU A 2 5.39 -5.93 21.58
C LEU A 2 5.18 -6.88 20.40
N LEU A 3 3.92 -7.16 20.06
CA LEU A 3 3.59 -7.78 18.79
C LEU A 3 4.12 -6.83 17.70
N MET A 4 5.22 -7.22 17.05
CA MET A 4 5.66 -6.53 15.85
C MET A 4 4.49 -6.60 14.87
N GLU A 5 3.90 -5.47 14.52
CA GLU A 5 3.03 -5.37 13.35
C GLU A 5 3.83 -5.96 12.19
N SER A 6 3.48 -7.17 11.74
CA SER A 6 4.24 -7.89 10.73
C SER A 6 4.55 -6.96 9.56
N ASP A 7 5.81 -6.91 9.13
CA ASP A 7 6.26 -6.13 7.96
C ASP A 7 5.81 -6.78 6.63
N GLU A 8 4.64 -7.39 6.65
CA GLU A 8 4.07 -8.11 5.54
C GLU A 8 3.46 -7.13 4.54
N ILE A 9 3.89 -7.27 3.29
CA ILE A 9 3.33 -6.53 2.16
C ILE A 9 2.26 -7.41 1.52
N GLN A 10 1.03 -6.89 1.45
CA GLN A 10 -0.07 -7.56 0.75
C GLN A 10 -0.38 -6.82 -0.54
N PHE A 11 -0.34 -7.52 -1.67
CA PHE A 11 -0.65 -6.94 -2.96
C PHE A 11 -2.14 -7.02 -3.27
N VAL A 12 -2.64 -5.98 -3.93
CA VAL A 12 -4.01 -5.93 -4.43
C VAL A 12 -3.98 -5.49 -5.88
N SER A 13 -4.50 -6.34 -6.75
CA SER A 13 -4.77 -5.99 -8.14
C SER A 13 -6.07 -5.17 -8.23
N THR A 14 -6.07 -4.12 -9.06
CA THR A 14 -7.28 -3.33 -9.31
C THR A 14 -7.69 -3.41 -10.77
N GLN A 15 -8.97 -3.18 -11.04
CA GLN A 15 -9.60 -3.27 -12.38
C GLN A 15 -9.01 -2.28 -13.41
N ARG A 16 -8.15 -1.34 -13.00
CA ARG A 16 -7.56 -0.31 -13.86
C ARG A 16 -6.03 -0.43 -14.00
N ASN A 17 -5.47 -1.62 -13.78
CA ASN A 17 -4.03 -1.88 -13.86
C ASN A 17 -3.16 -1.00 -12.92
N GLN A 18 -3.75 -0.41 -11.87
CA GLN A 18 -2.98 0.23 -10.81
C GLN A 18 -2.58 -0.81 -9.78
N GLN A 19 -1.27 -0.91 -9.53
CA GLN A 19 -0.73 -1.72 -8.45
C GLN A 19 -0.99 -1.02 -7.12
N LYS A 20 -1.55 -1.77 -6.17
CA LYS A 20 -1.76 -1.33 -4.80
C LYS A 20 -1.18 -2.34 -3.84
N LEU A 21 -0.78 -1.86 -2.68
CA LEU A 21 -0.36 -2.72 -1.58
C LEU A 21 -0.91 -2.22 -0.25
N VAL A 22 -0.91 -3.10 0.73
CA VAL A 22 -1.13 -2.81 2.14
C VAL A 22 0.17 -3.08 2.88
N TYR A 23 0.58 -2.14 3.75
CA TYR A 23 1.69 -2.30 4.67
C TYR A 23 1.34 -1.64 6.01
N ARG A 24 1.47 -2.39 7.11
CA ARG A 24 1.05 -1.99 8.46
C ARG A 24 -0.36 -1.37 8.48
N GLY A 25 -1.28 -2.09 7.84
CA GLY A 25 -2.69 -1.73 7.67
C GLY A 25 -2.96 -0.43 6.92
N ARG A 26 -1.96 0.19 6.28
CA ARG A 26 -2.16 1.37 5.43
C ARG A 26 -2.08 0.97 3.97
N CYS A 27 -3.00 1.54 3.21
CA CYS A 27 -3.12 1.31 1.78
C CYS A 27 -2.23 2.27 1.00
N TYR A 28 -1.53 1.77 0.00
CA TYR A 28 -0.67 2.55 -0.88
C TYR A 28 -0.95 2.25 -2.35
N THR A 29 -0.81 3.26 -3.19
CA THR A 29 -0.90 3.14 -4.65
C THR A 29 0.47 3.39 -5.26
N LEU A 30 0.87 2.58 -6.23
CA LEU A 30 2.13 2.78 -6.96
C LEU A 30 2.05 4.10 -7.72
N LYS A 31 3.04 4.98 -7.51
CA LYS A 31 3.16 6.24 -8.24
C LYS A 31 4.27 6.20 -9.28
N ARG A 32 5.37 5.50 -9.00
CA ARG A 32 6.51 5.38 -9.91
C ARG A 32 7.31 4.10 -9.65
N THR A 33 7.77 3.47 -10.72
CA THR A 33 8.86 2.48 -10.66
C THR A 33 10.13 3.19 -11.14
N ASN A 34 11.15 3.25 -10.29
CA ASN A 34 12.47 3.75 -10.66
C ASN A 34 13.38 2.57 -11.01
N ARG A 35 14.64 2.86 -11.31
CA ARG A 35 15.63 1.83 -11.68
C ARG A 35 15.79 0.73 -10.61
N ASN A 36 15.76 1.11 -9.33
CA ASN A 36 16.12 0.21 -8.22
C ASN A 36 15.00 0.03 -7.19
N ASP A 37 13.96 0.86 -7.23
CA ASP A 37 12.92 0.89 -6.21
C ASP A 37 11.56 1.21 -6.81
N LYS A 38 10.52 1.01 -6.00
CA LYS A 38 9.17 1.49 -6.28
C LYS A 38 8.77 2.53 -5.25
N TYR A 39 8.16 3.60 -5.74
CA TYR A 39 7.65 4.71 -4.95
C TYR A 39 6.13 4.66 -4.89
N TRP A 40 5.60 4.61 -3.68
CA TRP A 40 4.19 4.49 -3.38
C TRP A 40 3.70 5.66 -2.54
N ILE A 41 2.45 6.05 -2.77
CA ILE A 41 1.77 7.11 -2.01
C ILE A 41 0.62 6.52 -1.21
N CYS A 42 0.39 7.03 -0.01
CA CYS A 42 -0.76 6.66 0.79
C CYS A 42 -2.06 6.89 0.01
N ALA A 43 -2.99 5.94 0.07
CA ALA A 43 -4.29 6.08 -0.57
C ALA A 43 -5.10 7.25 0.01
N SER A 44 -4.84 7.62 1.27
CA SER A 44 -5.37 8.84 1.90
C SER A 44 -4.68 10.12 1.43
N GLY A 45 -3.79 10.07 0.44
CA GLY A 45 -3.14 11.25 -0.13
C GLY A 45 -4.11 12.26 -0.72
N THR A 46 -5.25 11.81 -1.24
CA THR A 46 -6.35 12.71 -1.67
C THR A 46 -7.00 13.48 -0.50
N ARG A 47 -6.84 12.98 0.73
CA ARG A 47 -7.24 13.64 1.97
C ARG A 47 -6.07 14.40 2.62
N GLY A 48 -4.99 14.63 1.89
CA GLY A 48 -3.82 15.39 2.36
C GLY A 48 -2.79 14.58 3.12
N CYS A 49 -2.88 13.24 3.18
CA CYS A 49 -1.86 12.45 3.86
C CYS A 49 -0.52 12.47 3.08
N PRO A 50 0.60 12.91 3.69
CA PRO A 50 1.92 12.95 3.05
C PRO A 50 2.63 11.58 3.05
N GLY A 51 1.97 10.53 3.58
CA GLY A 51 2.54 9.20 3.75
C GLY A 51 3.09 8.61 2.46
N LYS A 52 4.34 8.17 2.51
CA LYS A 52 5.08 7.57 1.39
C LYS A 52 5.61 6.21 1.81
N LEU A 53 5.75 5.32 0.84
CA LEU A 53 6.44 4.06 1.01
C LEU A 53 7.40 3.85 -0.15
N TYR A 54 8.55 3.29 0.15
CA TYR A 54 9.54 2.88 -0.83
C TYR A 54 9.84 1.41 -0.61
N THR A 55 9.77 0.63 -1.68
CA THR A 55 10.07 -0.80 -1.66
C THR A 55 11.19 -1.10 -2.64
N ASN A 56 11.81 -2.27 -2.54
CA ASN A 56 12.63 -2.79 -3.63
C ASN A 56 11.83 -2.93 -4.94
N LEU A 57 12.54 -3.19 -6.05
CA LEU A 57 11.95 -3.24 -7.39
C LEU A 57 10.78 -4.23 -7.50
N ASP A 58 10.87 -5.36 -6.80
CA ASP A 58 9.85 -6.43 -6.78
C ASP A 58 8.77 -6.21 -5.72
N ALA A 59 8.92 -5.17 -4.90
CA ALA A 59 8.03 -4.82 -3.80
C ALA A 59 7.80 -5.92 -2.76
N THR A 60 8.81 -6.76 -2.54
CA THR A 60 8.82 -7.80 -1.49
C THR A 60 9.37 -7.28 -0.16
N GLN A 61 10.03 -6.12 -0.15
CA GLN A 61 10.63 -5.53 1.05
C GLN A 61 10.43 -4.01 1.08
N VAL A 62 10.14 -3.47 2.26
CA VAL A 62 10.11 -2.03 2.51
C VAL A 62 11.54 -1.53 2.76
N ILE A 63 11.97 -0.53 1.99
CA ILE A 63 13.27 0.13 2.14
C ILE A 63 13.15 1.39 2.99
N ARG A 64 12.04 2.12 2.88
CA ARG A 64 11.80 3.37 3.61
C ARG A 64 10.32 3.70 3.73
N THR A 65 9.94 4.26 4.88
CA THR A 65 8.61 4.84 5.13
C THR A 65 8.71 6.36 5.29
N GLY A 66 7.68 7.09 4.86
CA GLY A 66 7.47 8.49 5.21
C GLY A 66 6.36 8.63 6.24
N GLU A 67 6.41 9.69 7.04
CA GLU A 67 5.40 9.99 8.05
C GLU A 67 4.01 10.22 7.43
N HIS A 68 3.00 9.82 8.18
CA HIS A 68 1.60 10.03 7.82
C HIS A 68 1.03 11.20 8.61
N ALA A 69 0.01 11.85 8.05
CA ALA A 69 -0.74 12.87 8.77
C ALA A 69 -1.47 12.25 9.98
N GLU A 70 -1.66 13.05 11.02
CA GLU A 70 -2.48 12.68 12.16
C GLU A 70 -3.89 12.27 11.70
N GLY A 71 -4.41 11.16 12.22
CA GLY A 71 -5.70 10.61 11.80
C GLY A 71 -5.69 9.90 10.44
N CYS A 72 -4.52 9.68 9.80
CA CYS A 72 -4.45 8.83 8.61
C CYS A 72 -4.92 7.41 8.93
N ARG A 73 -6.11 7.07 8.45
CA ARG A 73 -6.79 5.80 8.72
C ARG A 73 -5.91 4.60 8.36
N VAL A 74 -5.85 3.67 9.28
CA VAL A 74 -5.41 2.30 9.07
C VAL A 74 -6.66 1.53 8.68
N ASP A 75 -6.65 1.00 7.46
CA ASP A 75 -7.72 0.17 6.93
C ASP A 75 -7.06 -0.92 6.08
N ALA A 76 -6.65 -2.00 6.75
CA ALA A 76 -6.04 -3.15 6.12
C ALA A 76 -7.01 -3.86 5.16
N HIS A 77 -8.32 -3.62 5.33
CA HIS A 77 -9.39 -4.27 4.58
C HIS A 77 -9.96 -3.39 3.47
N ALA A 78 -9.43 -2.17 3.24
CA ALA A 78 -9.95 -1.24 2.24
C ALA A 78 -10.04 -1.85 0.83
N PHE A 79 -9.23 -2.89 0.59
CA PHE A 79 -9.16 -3.59 -0.68
C PHE A 79 -9.80 -4.97 -0.69
N TYR A 80 -10.25 -5.49 0.45
CA TYR A 80 -10.88 -6.81 0.54
C TYR A 80 -12.11 -6.90 -0.37
N HIS A 81 -12.96 -5.86 -0.34
CA HIS A 81 -14.09 -5.76 -1.26
C HIS A 81 -13.67 -5.73 -2.74
N GLN A 82 -12.55 -5.09 -3.06
CA GLN A 82 -12.08 -5.00 -4.44
C GLN A 82 -11.51 -6.33 -4.94
N GLN A 83 -10.82 -7.09 -4.07
CA GLN A 83 -10.33 -8.43 -4.37
C GLN A 83 -11.49 -9.39 -4.63
N GLN A 84 -12.49 -9.42 -3.74
CA GLN A 84 -13.70 -10.24 -3.90
C GLN A 84 -14.42 -9.94 -5.22
N LEU A 85 -14.57 -8.64 -5.57
CA LEU A 85 -15.14 -8.24 -6.84
C LEU A 85 -14.32 -8.66 -8.06
N ASN A 86 -13.01 -8.84 -7.92
CA ASN A 86 -12.17 -9.31 -9.03
C ASN A 86 -12.22 -10.83 -9.17
N GLU A 87 -12.30 -11.57 -8.06
CA GLU A 87 -12.48 -13.03 -8.05
C GLU A 87 -13.84 -13.42 -8.63
N LEU A 88 -14.90 -12.66 -8.33
CA LEU A 88 -16.25 -12.87 -8.90
C LEU A 88 -16.36 -12.56 -10.40
N LYS A 89 -15.40 -11.83 -10.98
CA LYS A 89 -15.39 -11.44 -12.41
C LYS A 89 -14.54 -12.40 -13.27
N ARG A 90 -13.92 -13.41 -12.66
CA ARG A 90 -13.07 -14.40 -13.32
C ARG A 90 -13.89 -15.62 -13.73
#